data_AF-A0A955UQU0-F1
#
_entry.id   AF-A0A955UQU0-F1
#
_cell.length_a   1.000
_cell.length_b   1.000
_cell.length_c   1.000
_cell.angle_alpha   90.00
_cell.angle_beta   90.00
_cell.angle_gamma   90.00
#
_symmetry.space_group_name_H-M   'P 1'
#
loop_
_entity.id
_entity.type
_entity.pdbx_description
1 polymer ?
#
loop_
_entity_poly.entity_id
_entity_poly.type
_entity_poly.pdbx_seq_one_letter_code
_entity_poly.pdbx_strand_id
1 'polypeptide(L)'
;MSGELHARDHASFLAEVHSFEFWFQSVEGYLASHPYGVTPGSELPALSGTERDALAATLSTYCVGEAAALDGASGLIGFAPNRAAKIFLATQAVDEARHLEVMLHRLAELGVDPHADYESRAHASLLAFRDRLMHFVAAKDWEAALFAQNVILESMEFAAFHSHMQTADPRTAEMLAGVLKDERRHMGFGENDLGRLLARSPATRQRLRAIRQELDALVLSTFEDSLRELGTPASERPEVGRLYLETVARLGFER
;
A
#
# COMPACT_ATOMS: atom_id res chain seq x y z
N MET A 1 -4.54 22.34 2.07
CA MET A 1 -3.71 23.29 1.29
C MET A 1 -2.95 22.53 0.19
N SER A 2 -3.63 22.12 -0.89
CA SER A 2 -3.16 21.09 -1.84
C SER A 2 -2.65 21.64 -3.20
N GLY A 3 -2.36 22.93 -3.29
CA GLY A 3 -1.85 23.52 -4.53
C GLY A 3 -0.33 23.43 -4.61
N GLU A 4 0.16 22.50 -5.45
CA GLU A 4 1.49 22.53 -6.05
C GLU A 4 2.70 22.21 -5.15
N LEU A 5 2.79 20.99 -4.61
CA LEU A 5 4.10 20.43 -4.20
C LEU A 5 5.02 20.22 -5.42
N HIS A 6 4.45 19.91 -6.58
CA HIS A 6 5.20 19.60 -7.80
C HIS A 6 5.73 20.82 -8.58
N ALA A 7 5.32 22.05 -8.22
CA ALA A 7 5.81 23.28 -8.86
C ALA A 7 6.95 23.97 -8.08
N ARG A 8 7.35 23.43 -6.93
CA ARG A 8 8.37 24.03 -6.07
C ARG A 8 9.77 23.65 -6.55
N ASP A 9 10.73 24.54 -6.29
CA ASP A 9 12.14 24.23 -6.54
C ASP A 9 12.59 23.06 -5.65
N HIS A 10 13.61 22.34 -6.10
CA HIS A 10 14.05 21.09 -5.48
C HIS A 10 14.43 21.28 -3.99
N ALA A 11 15.04 22.40 -3.62
CA ALA A 11 15.46 22.63 -2.24
C ALA A 11 14.25 22.90 -1.33
N SER A 12 13.28 23.67 -1.81
CA SER A 12 12.01 23.92 -1.10
C SER A 12 11.15 22.67 -0.99
N PHE A 13 11.09 21.84 -2.05
CA PHE A 13 10.45 20.53 -2.02
C PHE A 13 11.09 19.64 -0.95
N LEU A 14 12.42 19.50 -0.94
CA LEU A 14 13.11 18.69 0.07
C LEU A 14 12.91 19.24 1.50
N ALA A 15 12.87 20.56 1.69
CA ALA A 15 12.67 21.13 3.03
C ALA A 15 11.28 20.84 3.61
N GLU A 16 10.23 20.85 2.77
CA GLU A 16 8.86 20.56 3.17
C GLU A 16 8.60 19.06 3.30
N VAL A 17 9.06 18.27 2.33
CA VAL A 17 8.90 16.80 2.27
C VAL A 17 9.77 16.10 3.31
N HIS A 18 10.74 16.78 3.93
CA HIS A 18 11.49 16.26 5.08
C HIS A 18 11.04 16.86 6.43
N SER A 19 10.01 17.71 6.45
CA SER A 19 9.48 18.29 7.69
C SER A 19 8.57 17.29 8.38
N PHE A 20 8.94 16.85 9.57
CA PHE A 20 8.10 15.99 10.40
C PHE A 20 6.74 16.65 10.72
N GLU A 21 6.74 17.96 10.98
CA GLU A 21 5.51 18.72 11.28
C GLU A 21 4.54 18.70 10.09
N PHE A 22 5.05 18.83 8.86
CA PHE A 22 4.24 18.78 7.65
C PHE A 22 3.53 17.43 7.51
N TRP A 23 4.24 16.34 7.81
CA TRP A 23 3.68 15.00 7.76
C TRP A 23 2.74 14.69 8.92
N PHE A 24 3.10 15.08 10.14
CA PHE A 24 2.26 14.88 11.31
C PHE A 24 0.90 15.59 11.15
N GLN A 25 0.89 16.83 10.64
CA GLN A 25 -0.34 17.55 10.32
C GLN A 25 -1.12 16.93 9.15
N SER A 26 -0.43 16.29 8.19
CA SER A 26 -1.09 15.57 7.10
C SER A 26 -1.80 14.31 7.59
N VAL A 27 -1.16 13.57 8.52
CA VAL A 27 -1.74 12.40 9.19
C VAL A 27 -2.91 12.80 10.09
N GLU A 28 -2.74 13.84 10.91
CA GLU A 28 -3.77 14.33 11.84
C GLU A 28 -4.96 14.97 11.10
N GLY A 29 -4.70 15.73 10.03
CA GLY A 29 -5.69 16.59 9.39
C GLY A 29 -6.88 15.85 8.77
N TYR A 30 -6.69 14.64 8.25
CA TYR A 30 -7.78 13.86 7.66
C TYR A 30 -8.64 13.15 8.73
N LEU A 31 -8.02 12.52 9.73
CA LEU A 31 -8.73 11.81 10.79
C LEU A 31 -9.39 12.71 11.83
N ALA A 32 -8.94 13.96 11.99
CA ALA A 32 -9.53 14.90 12.94
C ALA A 32 -11.06 15.05 12.77
N SER A 33 -11.57 14.81 11.56
CA SER A 33 -13.02 14.81 11.27
C SER A 33 -13.60 13.43 10.92
N HIS A 34 -12.76 12.40 10.76
CA HIS A 34 -13.15 11.06 10.31
C HIS A 34 -12.46 9.98 11.16
N PRO A 35 -12.80 9.83 12.46
CA PRO A 35 -12.26 8.77 13.30
C PRO A 35 -12.46 7.40 12.65
N TYR A 36 -11.41 6.57 12.67
CA TYR A 36 -11.36 5.28 11.97
C TYR A 36 -11.60 5.36 10.45
N GLY A 37 -11.30 6.50 9.83
CA GLY A 37 -11.33 6.68 8.37
C GLY A 37 -12.73 6.89 7.78
N VAL A 38 -13.75 7.11 8.60
CA VAL A 38 -15.14 7.27 8.15
C VAL A 38 -15.87 8.41 8.87
N THR A 39 -16.93 8.93 8.24
CA THR A 39 -17.77 9.96 8.85
C THR A 39 -18.45 9.42 10.12
N PRO A 40 -18.35 10.10 11.28
CA PRO A 40 -19.01 9.68 12.52
C PRO A 40 -20.52 9.51 12.36
N GLY A 41 -21.05 8.37 12.82
CA GLY A 41 -22.48 8.09 12.79
C GLY A 41 -23.03 7.76 11.40
N SER A 42 -22.17 7.53 10.40
CA SER A 42 -22.60 6.97 9.11
C SER A 42 -23.24 5.60 9.32
N GLU A 43 -24.31 5.33 8.58
CA GLU A 43 -25.02 4.05 8.69
C GLU A 43 -24.17 2.90 8.15
N LEU A 44 -24.26 1.76 8.83
CA LEU A 44 -23.67 0.51 8.35
C LEU A 44 -24.48 -0.02 7.15
N PRO A 45 -23.83 -0.42 6.06
CA PRO A 45 -24.52 -1.01 4.93
C PRO A 45 -25.16 -2.35 5.30
N ALA A 46 -26.33 -2.62 4.74
CA ALA A 46 -26.96 -3.92 4.82
C ALA A 46 -26.30 -4.87 3.80
N LEU A 47 -25.47 -5.80 4.29
CA LEU A 47 -24.81 -6.84 3.49
C LEU A 47 -25.44 -8.22 3.78
N SER A 48 -25.67 -9.00 2.73
CA SER A 48 -25.98 -10.43 2.86
C SER A 48 -24.83 -11.19 3.53
N GLY A 49 -25.08 -12.42 3.96
CA GLY A 49 -24.02 -13.26 4.56
C GLY A 49 -22.85 -13.47 3.61
N THR A 50 -23.14 -13.76 2.35
CA THR A 50 -22.12 -13.99 1.31
C THR A 50 -21.32 -12.72 0.99
N GLU A 51 -21.97 -11.56 0.85
CA GLU A 51 -21.26 -10.28 0.62
C GLU A 51 -20.37 -9.92 1.82
N ARG A 52 -20.85 -10.15 3.04
CA ARG A 52 -20.09 -9.91 4.26
C ARG A 52 -18.87 -10.81 4.36
N ASP A 53 -19.02 -12.10 4.08
CA ASP A 53 -17.93 -13.07 4.14
C ASP A 53 -16.86 -12.78 3.08
N ALA A 54 -17.28 -12.47 1.84
CA ALA A 54 -16.39 -12.08 0.76
C ALA A 54 -15.60 -10.80 1.11
N LEU A 55 -16.31 -9.76 1.56
CA LEU A 55 -15.68 -8.51 1.98
C LEU A 55 -14.71 -8.73 3.14
N ALA A 56 -15.06 -9.57 4.11
CA ALA A 56 -14.19 -9.92 5.22
C ALA A 56 -12.91 -10.64 4.77
N ALA A 57 -13.00 -11.56 3.81
CA ALA A 57 -11.82 -12.24 3.25
C ALA A 57 -10.90 -11.27 2.48
N THR A 58 -11.49 -10.39 1.65
CA THR A 58 -10.73 -9.34 0.95
C THR A 58 -10.06 -8.37 1.92
N LEU A 59 -10.78 -7.84 2.91
CA LEU A 59 -10.19 -6.91 3.89
C LEU A 59 -9.16 -7.59 4.79
N SER A 60 -9.29 -8.89 5.07
CA SER A 60 -8.25 -9.65 5.77
C SER A 60 -6.97 -9.74 4.94
N THR A 61 -7.11 -9.94 3.63
CA THR A 61 -5.98 -9.85 2.68
C THR A 61 -5.37 -8.45 2.72
N TYR A 62 -6.17 -7.38 2.68
CA TYR A 62 -5.64 -6.02 2.75
C TYR A 62 -4.91 -5.75 4.08
N CYS A 63 -5.44 -6.22 5.20
CA CYS A 63 -4.75 -6.12 6.51
C CYS A 63 -3.38 -6.83 6.51
N VAL A 64 -3.22 -7.94 5.79
CA VAL A 64 -1.90 -8.58 5.62
C VAL A 64 -0.95 -7.71 4.80
N GLY A 65 -1.45 -7.03 3.77
CA GLY A 65 -0.70 -6.06 2.97
C GLY A 65 -0.22 -4.89 3.82
N GLU A 66 -1.15 -4.22 4.51
CA GLU A 66 -0.86 -3.07 5.38
C GLU A 66 0.08 -3.45 6.55
N ALA A 67 -0.09 -4.63 7.14
CA ALA A 67 0.83 -5.13 8.16
C ALA A 67 2.24 -5.39 7.59
N ALA A 68 2.32 -5.94 6.37
CA ALA A 68 3.59 -6.12 5.68
C ALA A 68 4.26 -4.78 5.35
N ALA A 69 3.48 -3.78 4.94
CA ALA A 69 3.96 -2.43 4.68
C ALA A 69 4.46 -1.76 5.96
N LEU A 70 3.72 -1.89 7.07
CA LEU A 70 4.12 -1.39 8.38
C LEU A 70 5.44 -2.01 8.85
N ASP A 71 5.56 -3.34 8.78
CA ASP A 71 6.77 -4.06 9.17
C ASP A 71 7.95 -3.73 8.23
N GLY A 72 7.67 -3.59 6.94
CA GLY A 72 8.65 -3.26 5.91
C GLY A 72 9.26 -1.88 6.14
N ALA A 73 8.41 -0.86 6.28
CA ALA A 73 8.82 0.51 6.59
C ALA A 73 9.59 0.55 7.93
N SER A 74 9.08 -0.11 8.97
CA SER A 74 9.71 -0.19 10.29
C SER A 74 11.10 -0.83 10.24
N GLY A 75 11.26 -1.92 9.48
CA GLY A 75 12.54 -2.59 9.29
C GLY A 75 13.55 -1.75 8.49
N LEU A 76 13.09 -1.14 7.39
CA LEU A 76 13.91 -0.28 6.51
C LEU A 76 14.53 0.91 7.25
N ILE A 77 13.83 1.50 8.23
CA ILE A 77 14.35 2.58 9.11
C ILE A 77 15.69 2.18 9.75
N GLY A 78 15.87 0.90 10.09
CA GLY A 78 17.06 0.38 10.76
C GLY A 78 18.35 0.49 9.92
N PHE A 79 18.23 0.43 8.59
CA PHE A 79 19.37 0.39 7.67
C PHE A 79 19.25 1.36 6.49
N ALA A 80 18.36 2.36 6.59
CA ALA A 80 18.22 3.40 5.59
C ALA A 80 19.56 4.11 5.29
N PRO A 81 19.87 4.41 4.02
CA PRO A 81 21.19 4.88 3.58
C PRO A 81 21.49 6.32 4.02
N ASN A 82 20.46 7.09 4.37
CA ASN A 82 20.60 8.47 4.81
C ASN A 82 19.45 8.88 5.74
N ARG A 83 19.60 10.04 6.41
CA ARG A 83 18.63 10.54 7.38
C ARG A 83 17.28 10.93 6.76
N ALA A 84 17.28 11.43 5.52
CA ALA A 84 16.05 11.82 4.84
C ALA A 84 15.15 10.61 4.57
N ALA A 85 15.73 9.54 4.03
CA ALA A 85 15.05 8.26 3.84
C ALA A 85 14.50 7.70 5.17
N LYS A 86 15.29 7.80 6.25
CA LYS A 86 14.85 7.36 7.59
C LYS A 86 13.63 8.15 8.09
N ILE A 87 13.62 9.47 7.90
CA ILE A 87 12.49 10.33 8.31
C ILE A 87 11.24 9.98 7.50
N PHE A 88 11.38 9.81 6.18
CA PHE A 88 10.26 9.43 5.31
C PHE A 88 9.66 8.08 5.73
N LEU A 89 10.50 7.06 5.92
CA LEU A 89 10.02 5.74 6.34
C LEU A 89 9.36 5.75 7.71
N ALA A 90 9.79 6.63 8.62
CA ALA A 90 9.13 6.81 9.91
C ALA A 90 7.73 7.42 9.75
N THR A 91 7.54 8.34 8.79
CA THR A 91 6.20 8.86 8.48
C THR A 91 5.34 7.81 7.79
N GLN A 92 5.91 7.03 6.87
CA GLN A 92 5.21 5.92 6.24
C GLN A 92 4.75 4.89 7.26
N ALA A 93 5.60 4.48 8.21
CA ALA A 93 5.20 3.53 9.25
C ALA A 93 4.00 4.03 10.10
N VAL A 94 3.86 5.35 10.30
CA VAL A 94 2.69 5.92 10.96
C VAL A 94 1.44 5.82 10.07
N ASP A 95 1.59 6.03 8.76
CA ASP A 95 0.49 5.85 7.79
C ASP A 95 0.01 4.40 7.76
N GLU A 96 0.91 3.43 7.60
CA GLU A 96 0.51 2.01 7.49
C GLU A 96 -0.11 1.49 8.79
N ALA A 97 0.39 1.95 9.94
CA ALA A 97 -0.22 1.65 11.23
C ALA A 97 -1.67 2.14 11.29
N ARG A 98 -1.94 3.32 10.74
CA ARG A 98 -3.29 3.88 10.65
C ARG A 98 -4.13 3.14 9.61
N HIS A 99 -3.59 2.81 8.45
CA HIS A 99 -4.31 2.04 7.43
C HIS A 99 -4.76 0.68 7.98
N LEU A 100 -3.85 -0.02 8.67
CA LEU A 100 -4.16 -1.26 9.36
C LEU A 100 -5.24 -1.06 10.44
N GLU A 101 -5.16 -0.01 11.27
CA GLU A 101 -6.17 0.28 12.30
C GLU A 101 -7.56 0.47 11.70
N VAL A 102 -7.70 1.27 10.65
CA VAL A 102 -9.03 1.54 10.05
C VAL A 102 -9.61 0.29 9.37
N MET A 103 -8.77 -0.55 8.76
CA MET A 103 -9.22 -1.80 8.16
C MET A 103 -9.60 -2.85 9.20
N LEU A 104 -8.85 -2.97 10.31
CA LEU A 104 -9.22 -3.83 11.43
C LEU A 104 -10.54 -3.38 12.07
N HIS A 105 -10.77 -2.07 12.18
CA HIS A 105 -12.05 -1.54 12.63
C HIS A 105 -13.19 -1.95 11.68
N ARG A 106 -12.99 -1.84 10.35
CA ARG A 106 -13.96 -2.28 9.36
C ARG A 106 -14.23 -3.79 9.44
N LEU A 107 -13.21 -4.62 9.67
CA LEU A 107 -13.37 -6.06 9.90
C LEU A 107 -14.24 -6.37 11.13
N ALA A 108 -14.05 -5.63 12.23
CA ALA A 108 -14.85 -5.78 13.45
C ALA A 108 -16.35 -5.56 13.18
N GLU A 109 -16.69 -4.60 12.33
CA GLU A 109 -18.08 -4.30 11.92
C GLU A 109 -18.71 -5.38 11.07
N LEU A 110 -17.87 -6.16 10.37
CA LEU A 110 -18.28 -7.34 9.62
C LEU A 110 -18.40 -8.57 10.51
N GLY A 111 -18.09 -8.46 11.80
CA GLY A 111 -18.16 -9.54 12.78
C GLY A 111 -16.90 -10.40 12.84
N VAL A 112 -15.78 -9.95 12.27
CA VAL A 112 -14.47 -10.59 12.42
C VAL A 112 -13.76 -9.95 13.60
N ASP A 113 -13.34 -10.76 14.58
CA ASP A 113 -12.55 -10.25 15.70
C ASP A 113 -11.20 -9.70 15.18
N PRO A 114 -10.91 -8.39 15.36
CA PRO A 114 -9.67 -7.77 14.90
C PRO A 114 -8.42 -8.28 15.63
N HIS A 115 -8.59 -8.97 16.76
CA HIS A 115 -7.51 -9.62 17.50
C HIS A 115 -7.38 -11.12 17.18
N ALA A 116 -8.30 -11.67 16.38
CA ALA A 116 -8.16 -13.01 15.84
C ALA A 116 -7.20 -13.02 14.64
N ASP A 117 -6.76 -14.22 14.27
CA ASP A 117 -5.87 -14.44 13.13
C ASP A 117 -6.58 -14.14 11.79
N TYR A 118 -6.54 -12.88 11.37
CA TYR A 118 -7.02 -12.45 10.06
C TYR A 118 -6.16 -13.02 8.91
N GLU A 119 -4.91 -13.44 9.18
CA GLU A 119 -4.05 -14.06 8.16
C GLU A 119 -4.64 -15.38 7.66
N SER A 120 -5.36 -16.11 8.52
CA SER A 120 -6.06 -17.35 8.14
C SER A 120 -7.10 -17.18 7.02
N ARG A 121 -7.56 -15.95 6.78
CA ARG A 121 -8.51 -15.59 5.72
C ARG A 121 -7.83 -14.93 4.51
N ALA A 122 -6.55 -14.61 4.60
CA ALA A 122 -5.83 -13.91 3.56
C ALA A 122 -5.38 -14.85 2.42
N HIS A 123 -5.21 -14.28 1.23
CA HIS A 123 -4.68 -15.05 0.11
C HIS A 123 -3.23 -15.45 0.31
N ALA A 124 -2.91 -16.72 0.05
CA ALA A 124 -1.57 -17.29 0.23
C ALA A 124 -0.49 -16.57 -0.59
N SER A 125 -0.84 -16.01 -1.75
CA SER A 125 0.07 -15.24 -2.59
C SER A 125 0.55 -13.96 -1.92
N LEU A 126 -0.29 -13.30 -1.13
CA LEU A 126 0.09 -12.10 -0.39
C LEU A 126 0.94 -12.43 0.84
N LEU A 127 0.64 -13.53 1.53
CA LEU A 127 1.49 -14.04 2.62
C LEU A 127 2.90 -14.38 2.08
N ALA A 128 2.99 -15.04 0.93
CA ALA A 128 4.26 -15.31 0.27
C ALA A 128 5.00 -14.03 -0.16
N PHE A 129 4.27 -13.01 -0.61
CA PHE A 129 4.85 -11.70 -0.92
C PHE A 129 5.45 -11.04 0.33
N ARG A 130 4.70 -11.00 1.44
CA ARG A 130 5.19 -10.49 2.73
C ARG A 130 6.45 -11.21 3.16
N ASP A 131 6.46 -12.54 3.12
CA ASP A 131 7.63 -13.33 3.53
C ASP A 131 8.86 -12.97 2.67
N ARG A 132 8.66 -12.71 1.38
CA ARG A 132 9.72 -12.29 0.46
C ARG A 132 10.23 -10.88 0.77
N LEU A 133 9.33 -9.94 1.05
CA LEU A 133 9.68 -8.59 1.50
C LEU A 133 10.49 -8.64 2.80
N MET A 134 10.01 -9.38 3.81
CA MET A 134 10.70 -9.55 5.09
C MET A 134 12.07 -10.20 4.95
N HIS A 135 12.23 -11.13 3.99
CA HIS A 135 13.54 -11.68 3.68
C HIS A 135 14.53 -10.60 3.21
N PHE A 136 14.14 -9.68 2.33
CA PHE A 136 15.01 -8.58 1.88
C PHE A 136 15.34 -7.62 3.02
N VAL A 137 14.36 -7.31 3.87
CA VAL A 137 14.53 -6.47 5.07
C VAL A 137 15.53 -7.11 6.03
N ALA A 138 15.38 -8.40 6.34
CA ALA A 138 16.29 -9.14 7.22
C ALA A 138 17.72 -9.22 6.65
N ALA A 139 17.85 -9.32 5.33
CA ALA A 139 19.13 -9.27 4.63
C ALA A 139 19.77 -7.87 4.58
N LYS A 140 19.07 -6.82 5.05
CA LYS A 140 19.46 -5.40 4.96
C LYS A 140 19.76 -4.96 3.52
N ASP A 141 19.03 -5.54 2.57
CA ASP A 141 19.19 -5.28 1.16
C ASP A 141 18.32 -4.10 0.75
N TRP A 142 18.84 -2.88 0.93
CA TRP A 142 18.11 -1.63 0.67
C TRP A 142 17.41 -1.61 -0.68
N GLU A 143 18.13 -1.96 -1.75
CA GLU A 143 17.59 -1.87 -3.11
C GLU A 143 16.40 -2.83 -3.31
N ALA A 144 16.53 -4.09 -2.86
CA ALA A 144 15.48 -5.08 -3.02
C ALA A 144 14.29 -4.84 -2.08
N ALA A 145 14.56 -4.48 -0.83
CA ALA A 145 13.52 -4.22 0.17
C ALA A 145 12.72 -2.97 -0.18
N LEU A 146 13.39 -1.88 -0.57
CA LEU A 146 12.73 -0.65 -1.01
C LEU A 146 11.95 -0.87 -2.32
N PHE A 147 12.45 -1.72 -3.22
CA PHE A 147 11.73 -2.06 -4.45
C PHE A 147 10.48 -2.90 -4.16
N ALA A 148 10.59 -3.91 -3.30
CA ALA A 148 9.44 -4.72 -2.91
C ALA A 148 8.38 -3.89 -2.17
N GLN A 149 8.78 -3.08 -1.18
CA GLN A 149 7.92 -2.17 -0.43
C GLN A 149 7.37 -1.08 -1.34
N ASN A 150 8.18 -0.05 -1.62
CA ASN A 150 7.71 1.23 -2.14
C ASN A 150 7.35 1.24 -3.63
N VAL A 151 7.71 0.19 -4.37
CA VAL A 151 7.37 0.08 -5.79
C VAL A 151 6.32 -0.98 -6.03
N ILE A 152 6.54 -2.21 -5.56
CA ILE A 152 5.64 -3.31 -5.89
C ILE A 152 4.42 -3.32 -4.97
N LEU A 153 4.59 -3.30 -3.66
CA LEU A 153 3.49 -3.37 -2.68
C LEU A 153 2.57 -2.15 -2.80
N GLU A 154 3.12 -0.94 -2.72
CA GLU A 154 2.30 0.30 -2.83
C GLU A 154 1.55 0.38 -4.18
N SER A 155 2.18 -0.05 -5.28
CA SER A 155 1.49 -0.05 -6.59
C SER A 155 0.38 -1.08 -6.63
N MET A 156 0.57 -2.23 -5.95
CA MET A 156 -0.44 -3.26 -5.83
C MET A 156 -1.62 -2.74 -5.01
N GLU A 157 -1.36 -2.17 -3.84
CA GLU A 157 -2.34 -1.63 -2.91
C GLU A 157 -3.10 -0.47 -3.54
N PHE A 158 -2.40 0.49 -4.15
CA PHE A 158 -3.03 1.56 -4.91
C PHE A 158 -4.00 1.02 -5.97
N ALA A 159 -3.59 0.03 -6.77
CA ALA A 159 -4.44 -0.53 -7.82
C ALA A 159 -5.65 -1.28 -7.25
N ALA A 160 -5.44 -2.12 -6.23
CA ALA A 160 -6.50 -2.88 -5.56
C ALA A 160 -7.51 -1.97 -4.86
N PHE A 161 -7.04 -1.03 -4.05
CA PHE A 161 -7.88 -0.12 -3.29
C PHE A 161 -8.62 0.83 -4.22
N HIS A 162 -7.95 1.36 -5.26
CA HIS A 162 -8.59 2.23 -6.24
C HIS A 162 -9.74 1.51 -6.96
N SER A 163 -9.51 0.27 -7.40
CA SER A 163 -10.52 -0.54 -8.06
C SER A 163 -11.67 -0.88 -7.12
N HIS A 164 -11.38 -1.39 -5.92
CA HIS A 164 -12.39 -1.80 -4.95
C HIS A 164 -13.23 -0.60 -4.49
N MET A 165 -12.63 0.57 -4.26
CA MET A 165 -13.35 1.79 -3.89
C MET A 165 -14.47 2.17 -4.88
N GLN A 166 -14.34 1.86 -6.18
CA GLN A 166 -15.36 2.20 -7.18
C GLN A 166 -16.65 1.38 -7.02
N THR A 167 -16.56 0.18 -6.44
CA THR A 167 -17.66 -0.79 -6.38
C THR A 167 -18.05 -1.19 -4.95
N ALA A 168 -17.25 -0.77 -3.96
CA ALA A 168 -17.47 -1.06 -2.56
C ALA A 168 -18.74 -0.39 -2.01
N ASP A 169 -19.22 -0.92 -0.88
CA ASP A 169 -20.24 -0.24 -0.09
C ASP A 169 -19.76 1.16 0.36
N PRO A 170 -20.66 2.12 0.63
CA PRO A 170 -20.26 3.50 0.93
C PRO A 170 -19.27 3.63 2.08
N ARG A 171 -19.33 2.74 3.07
CA ARG A 171 -18.47 2.80 4.25
C ARG A 171 -17.06 2.32 3.94
N THR A 172 -16.94 1.21 3.23
CA THR A 172 -15.64 0.70 2.76
C THR A 172 -15.03 1.64 1.72
N ALA A 173 -15.83 2.22 0.83
CA ALA A 173 -15.35 3.18 -0.16
C ALA A 173 -14.78 4.46 0.49
N GLU A 174 -15.45 5.01 1.51
CA GLU A 174 -14.95 6.19 2.24
C GLU A 174 -13.60 5.91 2.91
N MET A 175 -13.48 4.75 3.58
CA MET A 175 -12.24 4.31 4.22
C MET A 175 -11.09 4.18 3.20
N LEU A 176 -11.32 3.46 2.09
CA LEU A 176 -10.31 3.27 1.03
C LEU A 176 -9.92 4.60 0.37
N ALA A 177 -10.86 5.53 0.20
CA ALA A 177 -10.57 6.87 -0.31
C ALA A 177 -9.63 7.67 0.63
N GLY A 178 -9.69 7.40 1.93
CA GLY A 178 -8.77 7.92 2.93
C GLY A 178 -7.36 7.39 2.73
N VAL A 179 -7.21 6.07 2.72
CA VAL A 179 -5.92 5.35 2.54
C VAL A 179 -5.22 5.77 1.24
N LEU A 180 -5.94 5.78 0.12
CA LEU A 180 -5.41 6.13 -1.21
C LEU A 180 -4.74 7.51 -1.32
N LYS A 181 -5.00 8.43 -0.39
CA LYS A 181 -4.35 9.75 -0.38
C LYS A 181 -2.87 9.65 -0.03
N ASP A 182 -2.49 8.65 0.77
CA ASP A 182 -1.14 8.46 1.26
C ASP A 182 -0.30 7.58 0.32
N GLU A 183 -0.89 6.53 -0.27
CA GLU A 183 -0.23 5.61 -1.21
C GLU A 183 0.59 6.29 -2.31
N ARG A 184 0.07 7.39 -2.87
CA ARG A 184 0.77 8.13 -3.93
C ARG A 184 2.11 8.72 -3.47
N ARG A 185 2.19 9.09 -2.20
CA ARG A 185 3.43 9.61 -1.59
C ARG A 185 4.44 8.48 -1.40
N HIS A 186 4.00 7.32 -0.92
CA HIS A 186 4.86 6.16 -0.69
C HIS A 186 5.46 5.62 -1.98
N MET A 187 4.64 5.52 -3.04
CA MET A 187 5.11 5.25 -4.40
C MET A 187 6.14 6.28 -4.86
N GLY A 188 5.79 7.57 -4.76
CA GLY A 188 6.64 8.69 -5.16
C GLY A 188 8.05 8.67 -4.54
N PHE A 189 8.16 8.25 -3.28
CA PHE A 189 9.44 8.07 -2.61
C PHE A 189 10.26 6.92 -3.19
N GLY A 190 9.63 5.75 -3.41
CA GLY A 190 10.27 4.62 -4.06
C GLY A 190 10.80 4.98 -5.45
N GLU A 191 10.00 5.70 -6.24
CA GLU A 191 10.40 6.18 -7.57
C GLU A 191 11.64 7.06 -7.53
N ASN A 192 11.64 8.00 -6.59
CA ASN A 192 12.66 9.02 -6.50
C ASN A 192 13.99 8.45 -6.00
N ASP A 193 13.95 7.57 -5.00
CA ASP A 193 15.15 7.00 -4.39
C ASP A 193 15.76 5.92 -5.28
N LEU A 194 14.95 4.96 -5.79
CA LEU A 194 15.44 3.92 -6.69
C LEU A 194 15.77 4.43 -8.08
N GLY A 195 14.96 5.33 -8.65
CA GLY A 195 15.16 5.83 -10.01
C GLY A 195 16.55 6.46 -10.20
N ARG A 196 17.02 7.21 -9.20
CA ARG A 196 18.38 7.79 -9.19
C ARG A 196 19.48 6.73 -9.17
N LEU A 197 19.27 5.65 -8.42
CA LEU A 197 20.23 4.56 -8.30
C LEU A 197 20.28 3.72 -9.59
N LEU A 198 19.11 3.40 -10.14
CA LEU A 198 18.96 2.63 -11.37
C LEU A 198 19.51 3.35 -12.60
N ALA A 199 19.51 4.68 -12.61
CA ALA A 199 20.17 5.47 -13.66
C ALA A 199 21.69 5.29 -13.67
N ARG A 200 22.29 4.90 -12.55
CA ARG A 200 23.75 4.81 -12.35
C ARG A 200 24.27 3.38 -12.32
N SER A 201 23.41 2.37 -12.14
CA SER A 201 23.80 0.95 -12.03
C SER A 201 22.95 0.02 -12.91
N PRO A 202 23.42 -0.32 -14.12
CA PRO A 202 22.76 -1.31 -14.98
C PRO A 202 22.66 -2.70 -14.35
N ALA A 203 23.65 -3.11 -13.54
CA ALA A 203 23.64 -4.40 -12.84
C ALA A 203 22.52 -4.46 -11.80
N THR A 204 22.33 -3.40 -11.01
CA THR A 204 21.19 -3.30 -10.07
C THR A 204 19.86 -3.37 -10.83
N ARG A 205 19.75 -2.70 -11.98
CA ARG A 205 18.53 -2.75 -12.81
C ARG A 205 18.20 -4.18 -13.25
N GLN A 206 19.19 -4.95 -13.71
CA GLN A 206 18.98 -6.34 -14.09
C GLN A 206 18.54 -7.20 -12.90
N ARG A 207 19.17 -7.00 -11.74
CA ARG A 207 18.82 -7.69 -10.50
C ARG A 207 17.37 -7.42 -10.08
N LEU A 208 16.95 -6.14 -10.05
CA LEU A 208 15.59 -5.76 -9.68
C LEU A 208 14.55 -6.25 -10.69
N ARG A 209 14.90 -6.38 -11.99
CA ARG A 209 14.02 -7.02 -12.99
C ARG A 209 13.73 -8.49 -12.64
N ALA A 210 14.72 -9.24 -12.16
CA ALA A 210 14.50 -10.63 -11.75
C ALA A 210 13.60 -10.73 -10.51
N ILE A 211 13.83 -9.85 -9.53
CA ILE A 211 12.97 -9.75 -8.33
C ILE A 211 11.54 -9.39 -8.74
N ARG A 212 11.37 -8.43 -9.67
CA ARG A 212 10.06 -8.06 -10.18
C ARG A 212 9.31 -9.25 -10.77
N GLN A 213 9.96 -10.07 -11.60
CA GLN A 213 9.31 -11.22 -12.24
C GLN A 213 8.76 -12.21 -11.20
N GLU A 214 9.49 -12.41 -10.10
CA GLU A 214 9.06 -13.22 -8.96
C GLU A 214 7.84 -12.58 -8.26
N LEU A 215 7.92 -11.30 -7.94
CA LEU A 215 6.88 -10.60 -7.18
C LEU A 215 5.60 -10.31 -8.00
N ASP A 216 5.71 -9.98 -9.28
CA ASP A 216 4.58 -9.73 -10.19
C ASP A 216 3.64 -10.95 -10.24
N ALA A 217 4.18 -12.17 -10.20
CA ALA A 217 3.37 -13.38 -10.18
C ALA A 217 2.51 -13.49 -8.91
N LEU A 218 3.07 -13.14 -7.75
CA LEU A 218 2.36 -13.12 -6.47
C LEU A 218 1.28 -12.03 -6.44
N VAL A 219 1.62 -10.83 -6.93
CA VAL A 219 0.69 -9.70 -7.03
C VAL A 219 -0.50 -10.04 -7.92
N LEU A 220 -0.25 -10.52 -9.14
CA LEU A 220 -1.31 -10.86 -10.09
C LEU A 220 -2.21 -11.99 -9.59
N SER A 221 -1.64 -12.99 -8.88
CA SER A 221 -2.44 -14.02 -8.22
C SER A 221 -3.34 -13.43 -7.14
N THR A 222 -2.81 -12.50 -6.33
CA THR A 222 -3.56 -11.84 -5.26
C THR A 222 -4.74 -11.03 -5.82
N PHE A 223 -4.55 -10.31 -6.93
CA PHE A 223 -5.65 -9.62 -7.61
C PHE A 223 -6.71 -10.57 -8.13
N GLU A 224 -6.31 -11.64 -8.83
CA GLU A 224 -7.27 -12.58 -9.41
C GLU A 224 -8.13 -13.22 -8.33
N ASP A 225 -7.54 -13.60 -7.19
CA ASP A 225 -8.29 -14.19 -6.07
C ASP A 225 -9.16 -13.15 -5.36
N SER A 226 -8.65 -11.94 -5.08
CA SER A 226 -9.42 -10.87 -4.41
C SER A 226 -10.62 -10.42 -5.25
N LEU A 227 -10.42 -10.22 -6.55
CA LEU A 227 -11.48 -9.80 -7.48
C LEU A 227 -12.51 -10.91 -7.70
N ARG A 228 -12.09 -12.18 -7.64
CA ARG A 228 -13.03 -13.30 -7.67
C ARG A 228 -13.88 -13.34 -6.41
N GLU A 229 -13.28 -13.14 -5.24
CA GLU A 229 -13.96 -13.09 -3.94
C GLU A 229 -15.02 -11.98 -3.92
N LEU A 230 -14.67 -10.78 -4.39
CA LEU A 230 -15.59 -9.64 -4.53
C LEU A 230 -16.64 -9.80 -5.64
N GLY A 231 -16.63 -10.91 -6.39
CA GLY A 231 -17.58 -11.16 -7.47
C GLY A 231 -17.36 -10.28 -8.72
N THR A 232 -16.20 -9.65 -8.88
CA THR A 232 -15.86 -8.85 -10.06
C THR A 232 -15.95 -9.70 -11.34
N PRO A 233 -16.62 -9.22 -12.40
CA PRO A 233 -16.73 -9.95 -13.66
C PRO A 233 -15.36 -10.27 -14.26
N ALA A 234 -15.19 -11.48 -14.81
CA ALA A 234 -13.92 -11.92 -15.42
C ALA A 234 -13.42 -11.00 -16.56
N SER A 235 -14.32 -10.28 -17.22
CA SER A 235 -14.00 -9.28 -18.25
C SER A 235 -13.32 -8.03 -17.70
N GLU A 236 -13.53 -7.70 -16.44
CA GLU A 236 -13.05 -6.47 -15.78
C GLU A 236 -11.76 -6.72 -14.98
N ARG A 237 -11.53 -7.96 -14.52
CA ARG A 237 -10.33 -8.32 -13.71
C ARG A 237 -8.98 -7.94 -14.36
N PRO A 238 -8.78 -8.09 -15.69
CA PRO A 238 -7.53 -7.68 -16.31
C PRO A 238 -7.20 -6.19 -16.18
N GLU A 239 -8.18 -5.35 -15.87
CA GLU A 239 -7.98 -3.90 -15.72
C GLU A 239 -7.12 -3.55 -14.50
N VAL A 240 -7.34 -4.19 -13.36
CA VAL A 240 -6.56 -3.94 -12.13
C VAL A 240 -5.09 -4.34 -12.32
N GLY A 241 -4.87 -5.51 -12.93
CA GLY A 241 -3.52 -5.95 -13.28
C GLY A 241 -2.83 -5.01 -14.28
N ARG A 242 -3.56 -4.44 -15.24
CA ARG A 242 -3.02 -3.41 -16.15
C ARG A 242 -2.65 -2.13 -15.40
N LEU A 243 -3.54 -1.63 -14.52
CA LEU A 243 -3.28 -0.44 -13.71
C LEU A 243 -2.00 -0.60 -12.88
N TYR A 244 -1.86 -1.74 -12.20
CA TYR A 244 -0.63 -2.07 -11.47
C TYR A 244 0.61 -2.06 -12.38
N LEU A 245 0.58 -2.79 -13.50
CA LEU A 245 1.72 -2.90 -14.41
C LEU A 245 2.10 -1.54 -15.02
N GLU A 246 1.13 -0.68 -15.29
CA GLU A 246 1.34 0.69 -15.78
C GLU A 246 2.00 1.56 -14.72
N THR A 247 1.57 1.47 -13.46
CA THR A 247 2.20 2.18 -12.35
C THR A 247 3.66 1.75 -12.18
N VAL A 248 3.93 0.44 -12.15
CA VAL A 248 5.31 -0.08 -12.06
C VAL A 248 6.14 0.26 -13.30
N ALA A 249 5.55 0.35 -14.49
CA ALA A 249 6.28 0.67 -15.72
C ALA A 249 6.80 2.12 -15.76
N ARG A 250 6.09 3.08 -15.14
CA ARG A 250 6.51 4.50 -15.09
C ARG A 250 7.88 4.71 -14.45
N LEU A 251 8.35 3.74 -13.67
CA LEU A 251 9.64 3.71 -13.00
C LEU A 251 10.84 3.32 -13.88
N GLY A 252 10.63 3.13 -15.19
CA GLY A 252 11.68 2.69 -16.11
C GLY A 252 11.95 1.18 -16.06
N PHE A 253 11.06 0.43 -15.40
CA PHE A 253 10.96 -1.02 -15.53
C PHE A 253 9.97 -1.34 -16.66
N GLU A 254 10.38 -1.16 -17.91
CA GLU A 254 9.62 -1.70 -19.06
C GLU A 254 9.78 -3.24 -19.10
N ARG A 255 8.76 -3.95 -19.62
CA ARG A 255 8.77 -5.42 -19.74
C ARG A 255 10.00 -5.92 -20.50
#